data_AF-A0A2M8FFR0-F1
#
_entry.id   AF-A0A2M8FFR0-F1
#
_cell.length_a   1.000
_cell.length_b   1.000
_cell.length_c   1.000
_cell.angle_alpha   90.00
_cell.angle_beta   90.00
_cell.angle_gamma   90.00
#
_symmetry.space_group_name_H-M   'P 1'
#
loop_
_entity.id
_entity.type
_entity.pdbx_description
1 polymer ?
#
loop_
_entity_poly.entity_id
_entity_poly.type
_entity_poly.pdbx_seq_one_letter_code
_entity_poly.pdbx_strand_id
1 'polypeptide(L)'
;MKPKKVAKADKVLGAPASSKESGLADIAETLRALKTKFGDEAIMTLSESRRVDIDVIPTGSIGLDDALGIGGFPRGRIIEIYGPESSGKTTLALHAIAEAQKMNGICAFIDAEHAMDPEYAKNLGVKLEELLISQPDNGEQALEIVESLVRTGKIDVIVIDSVAALTPRDEIEGEMGAHHVGKQARLMSQALRKLTAIVAKSKTVVIFINQIRMQIGVM
;
A
#
# COMPACT_ATOMS: atom_id res chain seq x y z
N MET A 1 -30.96 -34.64 -60.22
CA MET A 1 -30.09 -34.22 -61.35
C MET A 1 -28.83 -33.56 -60.79
N LYS A 2 -27.71 -34.28 -60.67
CA LYS A 2 -26.35 -33.68 -60.79
C LYS A 2 -26.12 -33.48 -62.30
N PRO A 3 -25.31 -32.53 -62.84
CA PRO A 3 -23.96 -32.08 -62.42
C PRO A 3 -23.82 -30.51 -62.55
N LYS A 4 -22.71 -29.78 -62.36
CA LYS A 4 -21.34 -29.88 -62.89
C LYS A 4 -20.35 -29.08 -62.03
N LYS A 5 -19.17 -29.69 -61.87
CA LYS A 5 -17.89 -29.08 -61.54
C LYS A 5 -17.52 -27.99 -62.56
N VAL A 6 -16.90 -26.91 -62.08
CA VAL A 6 -15.84 -26.20 -62.81
C VAL A 6 -14.61 -26.18 -61.92
N ALA A 7 -13.47 -26.47 -62.52
CA ALA A 7 -12.20 -26.78 -61.87
C ALA A 7 -11.28 -25.56 -61.72
N LYS A 8 -10.29 -25.76 -60.84
CA LYS A 8 -9.12 -24.94 -60.45
C LYS A 8 -8.28 -24.33 -61.59
N ALA A 9 -7.70 -23.17 -61.30
CA ALA A 9 -6.28 -22.74 -61.41
C ALA A 9 -6.26 -21.20 -61.25
N ASP A 10 -5.33 -20.48 -60.60
CA ASP A 10 -3.96 -20.78 -60.21
C ASP A 10 -3.47 -19.82 -59.10
N LYS A 11 -2.55 -20.36 -58.30
CA LYS A 11 -1.42 -19.77 -57.56
C LYS A 11 -1.41 -18.33 -56.99
N VAL A 12 -1.15 -18.35 -55.66
CA VAL A 12 -0.04 -17.67 -54.95
C VAL A 12 -0.07 -16.15 -54.87
N LEU A 13 -0.24 -15.65 -53.65
CA LEU A 13 0.72 -14.76 -53.00
C LEU A 13 0.43 -14.77 -51.49
N GLY A 14 1.21 -15.57 -50.77
CA GLY A 14 1.37 -15.38 -49.34
C GLY A 14 2.35 -14.25 -49.07
N ALA A 15 2.06 -13.44 -48.05
CA ALA A 15 3.02 -12.80 -47.14
C ALA A 15 2.26 -11.94 -46.12
N PRO A 16 2.78 -11.75 -44.89
CA PRO A 16 3.41 -12.74 -44.03
C PRO A 16 2.67 -12.83 -42.69
N ALA A 17 2.67 -14.02 -42.09
CA ALA A 17 2.55 -14.13 -40.64
C ALA A 17 3.74 -13.38 -40.04
N SER A 18 3.49 -12.28 -39.34
CA SER A 18 4.54 -11.61 -38.56
C SER A 18 4.87 -12.51 -37.37
N SER A 19 5.83 -13.41 -37.56
CA SER A 19 6.58 -14.07 -36.51
C SER A 19 7.35 -13.01 -35.73
N LYS A 20 6.70 -12.39 -34.74
CA LYS A 20 7.44 -11.86 -33.59
C LYS A 20 7.84 -13.08 -32.78
N GLU A 21 8.96 -13.70 -33.13
CA GLU A 21 9.74 -14.46 -32.15
C GLU A 21 9.89 -13.54 -30.93
N SER A 22 9.37 -13.98 -29.78
CA SER A 22 9.40 -13.17 -28.57
C SER A 22 10.87 -12.92 -28.23
N GLY A 23 11.31 -11.66 -28.11
CA GLY A 23 12.68 -11.33 -27.67
C GLY A 23 13.06 -11.89 -26.29
N LEU A 24 12.12 -12.54 -25.59
CA LEU A 24 12.34 -13.42 -24.44
C LEU A 24 13.22 -14.64 -24.77
N ALA A 25 13.18 -15.15 -26.01
CA ALA A 25 14.01 -16.26 -26.45
C ALA A 25 15.50 -15.85 -26.47
N ASP A 26 15.78 -14.62 -26.91
CA ASP A 26 17.14 -14.07 -27.03
C ASP A 26 17.82 -13.86 -25.67
N ILE A 27 17.04 -13.68 -24.60
CA ILE A 27 17.54 -13.48 -23.22
C ILE A 27 17.32 -14.68 -22.31
N ALA A 28 16.86 -15.83 -22.85
CA ALA A 28 16.46 -16.99 -22.05
C ALA A 28 17.59 -17.55 -21.17
N GLU A 29 18.83 -17.53 -21.65
CA GLU A 29 20.00 -17.96 -20.89
C GLU A 29 20.30 -16.99 -19.72
N THR A 30 20.19 -15.69 -19.97
CA THR A 30 20.31 -14.67 -18.92
C THR A 30 19.22 -14.83 -17.86
N LEU A 31 17.97 -15.08 -18.26
CA LEU A 31 16.87 -15.35 -17.33
C LEU A 31 17.15 -16.58 -16.45
N ARG A 32 17.67 -17.67 -17.03
CA ARG A 32 18.07 -18.87 -16.26
C ARG A 32 19.21 -18.58 -15.30
N ALA A 33 20.26 -17.88 -15.76
CA ALA A 33 21.40 -17.53 -14.92
C ALA A 33 20.97 -16.67 -13.71
N LEU A 34 20.05 -15.72 -13.93
CA LEU A 34 19.48 -14.90 -12.87
C LEU A 34 18.63 -15.72 -11.89
N LYS A 35 17.77 -16.63 -12.38
CA LYS A 35 16.97 -17.54 -11.53
C LYS A 35 17.85 -18.46 -10.67
N THR A 36 18.90 -19.06 -11.25
CA THR A 36 19.85 -19.90 -10.50
C THR A 36 20.60 -19.09 -9.43
N LYS A 37 20.96 -17.84 -9.72
CA LYS A 37 21.77 -17.02 -8.81
C LYS A 37 20.94 -16.37 -7.69
N PHE A 38 19.70 -15.98 -7.97
CA PHE A 38 18.89 -15.16 -7.06
C PHE A 38 17.55 -15.79 -6.66
N GLY A 39 17.23 -16.99 -7.16
CA GLY A 39 15.97 -17.70 -6.94
C GLY A 39 14.95 -17.47 -8.05
N ASP A 40 13.98 -18.38 -8.18
CA ASP A 40 12.96 -18.36 -9.25
C ASP A 40 12.06 -17.11 -9.21
N GLU A 41 11.91 -16.48 -8.05
CA GLU A 41 11.13 -15.23 -7.90
C GLU A 41 11.90 -13.96 -8.28
N ALA A 42 13.21 -14.04 -8.49
CA ALA A 42 14.03 -12.87 -8.78
C ALA A 42 13.73 -12.25 -10.15
N ILE A 43 13.29 -13.06 -11.12
CA ILE A 43 12.87 -12.59 -12.44
C ILE A 43 11.84 -13.52 -13.06
N MET A 44 10.63 -13.02 -13.31
CA MET A 44 9.53 -13.75 -13.92
C MET A 44 8.81 -12.88 -14.95
N THR A 45 8.19 -13.50 -15.94
CA THR A 45 7.30 -12.75 -16.83
C THR A 45 6.02 -12.38 -16.09
N LEU A 46 5.41 -11.24 -16.43
CA LEU A 46 4.15 -10.80 -15.80
C LEU A 46 3.01 -11.80 -16.03
N SER A 47 3.10 -12.63 -17.08
CA SER A 47 2.19 -13.75 -17.33
C SER A 47 2.44 -14.97 -16.42
N GLU A 48 3.68 -15.16 -15.95
CA GLU A 48 4.05 -16.20 -14.98
C GLU A 48 3.76 -15.76 -13.54
N SER A 49 3.70 -14.45 -13.27
CA SER A 49 3.11 -13.98 -12.02
C SER A 49 1.64 -14.37 -12.06
N ARG A 50 1.26 -15.38 -11.25
CA ARG A 50 -0.15 -15.76 -11.06
C ARG A 50 -0.97 -14.49 -10.90
N ARG A 51 -2.18 -14.43 -11.47
CA ARG A 51 -3.17 -13.43 -11.03
C ARG A 51 -3.30 -13.61 -9.53
N VAL A 52 -2.61 -12.76 -8.77
CA VAL A 52 -2.68 -12.77 -7.32
C VAL A 52 -4.03 -12.15 -7.05
N ASP A 53 -5.00 -12.94 -6.60
CA ASP A 53 -6.20 -12.37 -5.99
C ASP A 53 -5.68 -11.45 -4.87
N ILE A 54 -5.86 -10.15 -5.08
CA ILE A 54 -5.42 -9.14 -4.14
C ILE A 54 -6.41 -9.19 -2.99
N ASP A 55 -5.98 -9.73 -1.86
CA ASP A 55 -6.76 -9.68 -0.63
C ASP A 55 -6.85 -8.22 -0.15
N VAL A 56 -8.04 -7.81 0.29
CA VAL A 56 -8.37 -6.41 0.59
C VAL A 56 -9.08 -6.25 1.92
N ILE A 57 -8.93 -5.06 2.52
CA ILE A 57 -9.76 -4.56 3.62
C ILE A 57 -10.74 -3.55 3.03
N PRO A 58 -12.07 -3.76 3.13
CA PRO A 58 -13.04 -2.77 2.67
C PRO A 58 -12.81 -1.41 3.33
N THR A 59 -13.03 -0.31 2.59
CA THR A 59 -12.82 1.03 3.13
C THR A 59 -13.94 1.49 4.06
N GLY A 60 -15.07 0.79 4.07
CA GLY A 60 -16.32 1.20 4.72
C GLY A 60 -17.18 2.14 3.86
N SER A 61 -16.73 2.46 2.64
CA SER A 61 -17.48 3.25 1.66
C SER A 61 -17.61 2.50 0.35
N ILE A 62 -18.85 2.13 0.00
CA ILE A 62 -19.17 1.39 -1.23
C ILE A 62 -18.64 2.13 -2.47
N GLY A 63 -18.81 3.46 -2.51
CA GLY A 63 -18.35 4.27 -3.64
C GLY A 63 -16.82 4.31 -3.76
N LEU A 64 -16.10 4.28 -2.62
CA LEU A 64 -14.65 4.25 -2.65
C LEU A 64 -14.12 2.86 -3.02
N ASP A 65 -14.74 1.80 -2.49
CA ASP A 65 -14.38 0.41 -2.82
C ASP A 65 -14.52 0.12 -4.32
N ASP A 66 -15.60 0.62 -4.94
CA ASP A 66 -15.81 0.56 -6.39
C ASP A 66 -14.78 1.38 -7.16
N ALA A 67 -14.52 2.62 -6.73
CA ALA A 67 -13.53 3.51 -7.36
C ALA A 67 -12.09 2.96 -7.30
N LEU A 68 -11.74 2.20 -6.27
CA LEU A 68 -10.45 1.52 -6.16
C LEU A 68 -10.32 0.33 -7.12
N GLY A 69 -11.42 -0.17 -7.68
CA GLY A 69 -11.47 -1.25 -8.68
C GLY A 69 -11.11 -2.65 -8.16
N ILE A 70 -10.73 -2.74 -6.87
CA ILE A 70 -10.37 -3.98 -6.19
C ILE A 70 -11.21 -4.23 -4.93
N GLY A 71 -12.16 -3.34 -4.62
CA GLY A 71 -13.09 -3.51 -3.50
C GLY A 71 -12.56 -3.09 -2.12
N GLY A 72 -11.43 -2.40 -2.05
CA GLY A 72 -10.89 -1.89 -0.77
C GLY A 72 -9.39 -1.63 -0.78
N PHE A 73 -8.81 -1.48 0.40
CA PHE A 73 -7.37 -1.31 0.60
C PHE A 73 -6.62 -2.63 0.42
N PRO A 74 -5.60 -2.70 -0.46
CA PRO A 74 -4.85 -3.92 -0.71
C PRO A 74 -3.98 -4.30 0.50
N ARG A 75 -4.11 -5.54 0.98
CA ARG A 75 -3.28 -6.07 2.06
C ARG A 75 -1.81 -6.11 1.72
N GLY A 76 -0.98 -5.87 2.72
CA GLY A 76 0.48 -5.82 2.58
C GLY A 76 0.97 -4.59 1.81
N ARG A 77 0.22 -3.48 1.88
CA ARG A 77 0.58 -2.20 1.25
C ARG A 77 0.52 -1.06 2.25
N ILE A 78 1.30 -0.04 1.92
CA ILE A 78 1.24 1.26 2.58
C ILE A 78 0.27 2.13 1.78
N ILE A 79 -0.67 2.76 2.48
CA ILE A 79 -1.72 3.62 1.95
C ILE A 79 -1.52 5.01 2.57
N GLU A 80 -1.74 6.06 1.78
CA GLU A 80 -1.75 7.44 2.26
C GLU A 80 -3.14 8.04 2.06
N ILE A 81 -3.69 8.64 3.12
CA ILE A 81 -4.92 9.43 3.10
C ILE A 81 -4.54 10.85 3.48
N TYR A 82 -4.55 11.75 2.50
CA TYR A 82 -4.20 13.15 2.73
C TYR A 82 -5.35 14.09 2.31
N GLY A 83 -5.37 15.27 2.90
CA GLY A 83 -6.45 16.23 2.68
C GLY A 83 -6.44 17.38 3.69
N PRO A 84 -7.32 18.38 3.51
CA PRO A 84 -7.48 19.48 4.46
C PRO A 84 -7.83 18.97 5.87
N GLU A 85 -7.67 19.84 6.87
CA GLU A 85 -8.23 19.59 8.19
C GLU A 85 -9.75 19.36 8.10
N SER A 86 -10.27 18.49 8.97
CA SER A 86 -11.69 18.13 9.00
C SER A 86 -12.28 17.54 7.72
N SER A 87 -11.46 17.14 6.73
CA SER A 87 -11.93 16.53 5.49
C SER A 87 -12.39 15.06 5.61
N GLY A 88 -12.40 14.50 6.83
CA GLY A 88 -12.81 13.11 7.09
C GLY A 88 -11.69 12.06 7.05
N LYS A 89 -10.41 12.44 7.04
CA LYS A 89 -9.27 11.50 6.97
C LYS A 89 -9.31 10.44 8.07
N THR A 90 -9.34 10.88 9.33
CA THR A 90 -9.44 10.01 10.51
C THR A 90 -10.73 9.20 10.51
N THR A 91 -11.85 9.79 10.07
CA THR A 91 -13.13 9.07 9.95
C THR A 91 -13.03 7.90 8.97
N LEU A 92 -12.45 8.11 7.80
CA LEU A 92 -12.23 7.04 6.81
C LEU A 92 -11.28 5.96 7.34
N ALA A 93 -10.22 6.35 8.04
CA ALA A 93 -9.28 5.40 8.65
C ALA A 93 -9.93 4.57 9.78
N LEU A 94 -10.79 5.17 10.60
CA LEU A 94 -11.56 4.46 11.62
C LEU A 94 -12.58 3.49 11.00
N HIS A 95 -13.18 3.84 9.85
CA HIS A 95 -14.00 2.90 9.09
C HIS A 95 -13.20 1.70 8.57
N ALA A 96 -11.98 1.92 8.07
CA ALA A 96 -11.09 0.83 7.66
C ALA A 96 -10.76 -0.12 8.84
N ILE A 97 -10.53 0.43 10.03
CA ILE A 97 -10.37 -0.36 11.27
C ILE A 97 -11.64 -1.14 11.58
N ALA A 98 -12.82 -0.49 11.55
CA ALA A 98 -14.08 -1.16 11.84
C ALA A 98 -14.37 -2.31 10.87
N GLU A 99 -14.10 -2.14 9.58
CA GLU A 99 -14.25 -3.20 8.57
C GLU A 99 -13.26 -4.35 8.81
N ALA A 100 -11.99 -4.06 9.12
CA ALA A 100 -11.02 -5.10 9.46
C ALA A 100 -11.43 -5.88 10.73
N GLN A 101 -11.93 -5.20 11.77
CA GLN A 101 -12.41 -5.85 12.99
C GLN A 101 -13.66 -6.71 12.76
N LYS A 102 -14.56 -6.33 11.83
CA LYS A 102 -15.70 -7.18 11.42
C LYS A 102 -15.23 -8.48 10.75
N MET A 103 -14.07 -8.44 10.10
CA MET A 103 -13.41 -9.62 9.53
C MET A 103 -12.56 -10.40 10.56
N ASN A 104 -12.70 -10.08 11.86
CA ASN A 104 -11.89 -10.61 12.98
C ASN A 104 -10.40 -10.28 12.89
N GLY A 105 -10.04 -9.20 12.20
CA GLY A 105 -8.68 -8.71 12.10
C GLY A 105 -8.23 -7.91 13.32
N ILE A 106 -6.93 -7.94 13.62
CA ILE A 106 -6.33 -7.16 14.72
C ILE A 106 -5.89 -5.81 14.18
N CYS A 107 -6.27 -4.73 14.85
CA CYS A 107 -5.99 -3.38 14.41
C CYS A 107 -5.16 -2.60 15.43
N ALA A 108 -4.38 -1.64 14.95
CA ALA A 108 -3.68 -0.68 15.79
C ALA A 108 -3.87 0.76 15.29
N PHE A 109 -3.91 1.70 16.22
CA PHE A 109 -3.98 3.14 15.98
C PHE A 109 -2.83 3.83 16.69
N ILE A 110 -1.97 4.50 15.92
CA ILE A 110 -0.87 5.32 16.41
C ILE A 110 -1.34 6.77 16.39
N ASP A 111 -1.77 7.25 17.56
CA ASP A 111 -2.32 8.59 17.77
C ASP A 111 -1.19 9.56 18.10
N ALA A 112 -0.45 9.98 17.07
CA ALA A 112 0.60 10.98 17.19
C ALA A 112 0.04 12.41 17.34
N GLU A 113 -1.20 12.67 16.91
CA GLU A 113 -1.89 13.95 17.13
C GLU A 113 -2.53 14.09 18.51
N HIS A 114 -2.63 13.01 19.30
CA HIS A 114 -3.26 12.97 20.62
C HIS A 114 -4.72 13.47 20.58
N ALA A 115 -5.40 13.17 19.47
CA ALA A 115 -6.70 13.77 19.12
C ALA A 115 -7.80 12.72 18.87
N MET A 116 -7.50 11.44 19.09
CA MET A 116 -8.48 10.37 18.90
C MET A 116 -9.61 10.48 19.95
N ASP A 117 -10.86 10.56 19.49
CA ASP A 117 -12.06 10.47 20.33
C ASP A 117 -12.57 9.01 20.36
N PRO A 118 -12.50 8.31 21.53
CA PRO A 118 -12.98 6.93 21.66
C PRO A 118 -14.49 6.80 21.46
N GLU A 119 -15.29 7.77 21.90
CA GLU A 119 -16.75 7.72 21.77
C GLU A 119 -17.15 7.82 20.29
N TYR A 120 -16.51 8.74 19.57
CA TYR A 120 -16.70 8.86 18.13
C TYR A 120 -16.29 7.58 17.39
N ALA A 121 -15.10 7.02 17.69
CA ALA A 121 -14.65 5.77 17.08
C ALA A 121 -15.62 4.60 17.33
N LYS A 122 -16.14 4.47 18.56
CA LYS A 122 -17.16 3.47 18.89
C LYS A 122 -18.44 3.65 18.06
N ASN A 123 -18.90 4.89 17.90
CA ASN A 123 -20.09 5.19 17.11
C ASN A 123 -19.90 4.86 15.61
N LEU A 124 -18.66 4.89 15.10
CA LEU A 124 -18.33 4.44 13.75
C LEU A 124 -18.23 2.91 13.61
N GLY A 125 -18.38 2.17 14.71
CA GLY A 125 -18.36 0.70 14.72
C GLY A 125 -17.02 0.08 15.07
N VAL A 126 -16.06 0.88 15.57
CA VAL A 126 -14.79 0.36 16.10
C VAL A 126 -15.05 -0.32 17.44
N LYS A 127 -14.54 -1.54 17.61
CA LYS A 127 -14.51 -2.27 18.88
C LYS A 127 -13.30 -1.81 19.68
N LEU A 128 -13.51 -0.91 20.63
CA LEU A 128 -12.42 -0.25 21.37
C LEU A 128 -11.60 -1.24 22.20
N GLU A 129 -12.25 -2.26 22.77
CA GLU A 129 -11.63 -3.31 23.57
C GLU A 129 -10.67 -4.21 22.78
N GLU A 130 -10.82 -4.25 21.45
CA GLU A 130 -9.98 -5.02 20.52
C GLU A 130 -8.98 -4.12 19.76
N LEU A 131 -8.99 -2.80 19.96
CA LEU A 131 -8.12 -1.86 19.26
C LEU A 131 -6.85 -1.58 20.07
N LEU A 132 -5.68 -1.86 19.49
CA LEU A 132 -4.40 -1.45 20.07
C LEU A 132 -4.21 0.05 19.85
N ILE A 133 -3.91 0.81 20.91
CA ILE A 133 -3.66 2.25 20.83
C ILE A 133 -2.25 2.55 21.34
N SER A 134 -1.55 3.44 20.65
CA SER A 134 -0.27 3.99 21.08
C SER A 134 -0.26 5.50 20.88
N GLN A 135 0.18 6.23 21.91
CA GLN A 135 0.44 7.66 21.88
C GLN A 135 1.95 7.88 22.08
N PRO A 136 2.72 7.94 20.97
CA PRO A 136 4.17 8.03 21.03
C PRO A 136 4.65 9.46 21.34
N ASP A 137 5.77 9.56 22.04
CA ASP A 137 6.46 10.80 22.39
C ASP A 137 7.18 11.45 21.20
N ASN A 138 7.58 10.67 20.19
CA ASN A 138 8.30 11.15 19.00
C ASN A 138 8.11 10.25 17.78
N GLY A 139 8.51 10.76 16.60
CA GLY A 139 8.37 10.08 15.32
C GLY A 139 9.17 8.78 15.22
N GLU A 140 10.38 8.72 15.79
CA GLU A 140 11.18 7.49 15.82
C GLU A 140 10.46 6.38 16.58
N GLN A 141 9.99 6.66 17.79
CA GLN A 141 9.26 5.72 18.63
C GLN A 141 7.97 5.25 17.93
N ALA A 142 7.21 6.16 17.32
CA ALA A 142 6.01 5.82 16.57
C ALA A 142 6.31 4.77 15.47
N LEU A 143 7.35 5.03 14.67
CA LEU A 143 7.74 4.16 13.55
C LEU A 143 8.35 2.83 14.02
N GLU A 144 9.05 2.81 15.15
CA GLU A 144 9.53 1.58 15.79
C GLU A 144 8.39 0.70 16.31
N ILE A 145 7.35 1.31 16.88
CA ILE A 145 6.13 0.61 17.31
C ILE A 145 5.44 -0.01 16.07
N VAL A 146 5.26 0.76 15.00
CA VAL A 146 4.68 0.26 13.74
C VAL A 146 5.51 -0.90 13.20
N GLU A 147 6.84 -0.76 13.11
CA GLU A 147 7.74 -1.82 12.66
C GLU A 147 7.57 -3.10 13.49
N SER A 148 7.52 -2.97 14.81
CA SER A 148 7.38 -4.08 15.75
C SER A 148 6.05 -4.80 15.58
N LEU A 149 4.96 -4.06 15.44
CA LEU A 149 3.61 -4.58 15.20
C LEU A 149 3.51 -5.33 13.87
N VAL A 150 4.02 -4.74 12.78
CA VAL A 150 4.04 -5.37 11.44
C VAL A 150 4.84 -6.68 11.46
N ARG A 151 5.97 -6.72 12.18
CA ARG A 151 6.83 -7.91 12.28
C ARG A 151 6.16 -9.11 12.96
N THR A 152 5.11 -8.89 13.75
CA THR A 152 4.35 -10.00 14.34
C THR A 152 3.65 -10.85 13.29
N GLY A 153 3.33 -10.29 12.11
CA GLY A 153 2.53 -10.94 11.08
C GLY A 153 1.08 -11.18 11.47
N LYS A 154 0.61 -10.56 12.56
CA LYS A 154 -0.75 -10.76 13.11
C LYS A 154 -1.64 -9.53 13.02
N ILE A 155 -1.11 -8.38 12.63
CA ILE A 155 -1.85 -7.12 12.55
C ILE A 155 -2.39 -6.94 11.13
N ASP A 156 -3.70 -6.70 11.01
CA ASP A 156 -4.39 -6.53 9.74
C ASP A 156 -4.32 -5.08 9.25
N VAL A 157 -4.57 -4.13 10.15
CA VAL A 157 -4.58 -2.69 9.85
C VAL A 157 -3.81 -1.92 10.91
N ILE A 158 -2.93 -1.01 10.48
CA ILE A 158 -2.31 -0.01 11.34
C ILE A 158 -2.61 1.36 10.76
N VAL A 159 -3.17 2.26 11.55
CA VAL A 159 -3.34 3.68 11.19
C VAL A 159 -2.31 4.51 11.94
N ILE A 160 -1.66 5.45 11.26
CA ILE A 160 -0.81 6.49 11.85
C ILE A 160 -1.48 7.84 11.62
N ASP A 161 -1.94 8.47 12.70
CA ASP A 161 -2.59 9.79 12.69
C ASP A 161 -1.75 10.79 13.50
N SER A 162 -0.90 11.62 12.88
CA SER A 162 -0.64 11.76 11.44
C SER A 162 0.86 11.87 11.16
N VAL A 163 1.25 11.77 9.89
CA VAL A 163 2.64 11.97 9.44
C VAL A 163 3.17 13.31 9.89
N ALA A 164 2.34 14.36 9.88
CA ALA A 164 2.75 15.70 10.26
C ALA A 164 3.18 15.77 11.74
N ALA A 165 2.62 14.92 12.59
CA ALA A 165 2.93 14.82 14.02
C ALA A 165 4.10 13.86 14.34
N LEU A 166 4.68 13.19 13.34
CA LEU A 166 5.89 12.37 13.51
C LEU A 166 7.15 13.24 13.63
N THR A 167 7.21 14.03 14.70
CA THR A 167 8.30 14.97 14.96
C THR A 167 9.54 14.21 15.45
N PRO A 168 10.71 14.37 14.82
CA PRO A 168 11.95 13.75 15.27
C PRO A 168 12.30 14.14 16.71
N ARG A 169 12.85 13.21 17.49
CA ARG A 169 13.23 13.44 18.90
C ARG A 169 14.09 14.69 19.10
N ASP A 170 15.11 14.89 18.27
CA ASP A 170 15.99 16.06 18.34
C ASP A 170 15.25 17.39 18.14
N GLU A 171 14.14 17.39 17.39
CA GLU A 171 13.33 18.58 17.13
C GLU A 171 12.41 18.89 18.32
N ILE A 172 11.94 17.85 19.02
CA ILE A 172 11.19 17.99 20.27
C ILE A 172 12.07 18.49 21.42
N GLU A 173 13.30 17.96 21.53
CA GLU A 173 14.28 18.36 22.55
C GLU A 173 14.98 19.70 22.21
N GLY A 174 14.86 20.17 20.96
CA GLY A 174 15.47 21.40 20.47
C GLY A 174 14.73 22.67 20.89
N GLU A 175 15.36 23.82 20.65
CA GLU A 175 14.72 25.11 20.86
C GLU A 175 13.73 25.44 19.72
N MET A 176 12.57 25.99 20.09
CA MET A 176 11.60 26.50 19.10
C MET A 176 12.26 27.53 18.17
N GLY A 177 12.19 27.29 16.86
CA GLY A 177 12.80 28.15 15.84
C GLY A 177 14.20 27.72 15.40
N ALA A 178 14.77 26.66 15.99
CA ALA A 178 15.99 26.05 15.48
C ALA A 178 15.76 25.45 14.08
N HIS A 179 16.76 25.58 13.21
CA HIS A 179 16.68 25.09 11.83
C HIS A 179 16.74 23.55 11.79
N HIS A 180 15.59 22.90 11.68
CA HIS A 180 15.45 21.44 11.53
C HIS A 180 14.99 21.04 10.12
N VAL A 181 15.58 21.63 9.08
CA VAL A 181 15.15 21.42 7.70
C VAL A 181 15.31 19.96 7.27
N GLY A 182 14.19 19.33 6.90
CA GLY A 182 14.17 18.03 6.24
C GLY A 182 14.46 16.80 7.12
N LYS A 183 14.55 16.96 8.45
CA LYS A 183 14.76 15.82 9.35
C LYS A 183 13.62 14.80 9.29
N GLN A 184 12.37 15.27 9.35
CA GLN A 184 11.19 14.41 9.22
C GLN A 184 11.17 13.62 7.89
N ALA A 185 11.53 14.26 6.77
CA ALA A 185 11.60 13.59 5.47
C ALA A 185 12.66 12.48 5.44
N ARG A 186 13.80 12.68 6.10
CA ARG A 186 14.86 11.67 6.24
C ARG A 186 14.40 10.50 7.11
N LEU A 187 13.76 10.79 8.24
CA LEU A 187 13.17 9.79 9.13
C LEU A 187 12.17 8.90 8.37
N MET A 188 11.21 9.53 7.68
CA MET A 188 10.22 8.82 6.88
C MET A 188 10.86 7.99 5.76
N SER A 189 11.85 8.54 5.05
CA SER A 189 12.57 7.81 4.00
C SER A 189 13.28 6.55 4.52
N GLN A 190 13.85 6.64 5.72
CA GLN A 190 14.51 5.50 6.36
C GLN A 190 13.49 4.46 6.84
N ALA A 191 12.40 4.90 7.46
CA ALA A 191 11.35 4.03 7.97
C ALA A 191 10.62 3.30 6.85
N LEU A 192 10.17 4.00 5.80
CA LEU A 192 9.47 3.40 4.67
C LEU A 192 10.33 2.35 3.94
N ARG A 193 11.64 2.58 3.84
CA ARG A 193 12.58 1.61 3.25
C ARG A 193 12.58 0.28 4.00
N LYS A 194 12.47 0.31 5.33
CA LYS A 194 12.38 -0.89 6.18
C LYS A 194 10.96 -1.48 6.14
N LEU A 195 9.95 -0.63 6.33
CA LEU A 195 8.54 -1.03 6.45
C LEU A 195 8.02 -1.71 5.19
N THR A 196 8.32 -1.18 4.00
CA THR A 196 7.75 -1.68 2.73
C THR A 196 7.91 -3.20 2.57
N ALA A 197 9.10 -3.72 2.85
CA ALA A 197 9.38 -5.15 2.69
C ALA A 197 8.66 -6.03 3.72
N ILE A 198 8.55 -5.56 4.97
CA ILE A 198 7.90 -6.34 6.04
C ILE A 198 6.38 -6.23 5.98
N VAL A 199 5.84 -5.09 5.53
CA VAL A 199 4.41 -4.88 5.28
C VAL A 199 3.92 -5.84 4.19
N ALA A 200 4.66 -5.95 3.07
CA ALA A 200 4.31 -6.89 1.99
C ALA A 200 4.25 -8.35 2.44
N LYS A 201 5.16 -8.76 3.34
CA LYS A 201 5.24 -10.14 3.87
C LYS A 201 4.17 -10.45 4.91
N SER A 202 3.88 -9.49 5.79
CA SER A 202 2.91 -9.63 6.89
C SER A 202 1.46 -9.52 6.45
N LYS A 203 1.20 -8.98 5.24
CA LYS A 203 -0.15 -8.69 4.75
C LYS A 203 -0.89 -7.63 5.57
N THR A 204 -0.19 -6.86 6.40
CA THR A 204 -0.73 -5.69 7.10
C THR A 204 -1.03 -4.56 6.12
N VAL A 205 -2.14 -3.86 6.27
CA VAL A 205 -2.40 -2.56 5.64
C VAL A 205 -1.89 -1.48 6.59
N VAL A 206 -0.98 -0.63 6.13
CA VAL A 206 -0.48 0.50 6.92
C VAL A 206 -0.97 1.80 6.31
N ILE A 207 -1.82 2.53 7.03
CA ILE A 207 -2.45 3.77 6.58
C ILE A 207 -1.75 4.95 7.26
N PHE A 208 -1.13 5.82 6.48
CA PHE A 208 -0.64 7.11 6.93
C PHE A 208 -1.69 8.18 6.66
N ILE A 209 -2.09 8.91 7.70
CA ILE A 209 -2.86 10.14 7.54
C ILE A 209 -1.87 11.29 7.36
N ASN A 210 -2.16 12.18 6.42
CA ASN A 210 -1.30 13.33 6.15
C ASN A 210 -2.11 14.60 5.89
N GLN A 211 -1.46 15.75 6.02
CA GLN A 211 -2.05 17.06 5.81
C GLN A 211 -1.50 17.69 4.53
N ILE A 212 -2.30 18.52 3.86
CA ILE A 212 -1.84 19.31 2.72
C ILE A 212 -0.95 20.44 3.24
N ARG A 213 0.19 20.69 2.60
CA ARG A 213 1.00 21.89 2.81
C ARG A 213 1.17 22.65 1.51
N MET A 214 1.10 23.98 1.58
CA MET A 214 1.44 24.85 0.46
C MET A 214 2.97 24.95 0.33
N GLN A 215 3.50 24.83 -0.89
CA GLN A 215 4.90 25.16 -1.14
C GLN A 215 5.08 26.67 -1.08
N ILE A 216 5.80 27.15 -0.07
CA ILE A 216 6.18 28.56 0.03
C ILE A 216 7.26 28.82 -1.01
N GLY A 217 7.02 29.75 -1.95
CA GLY A 217 8.02 30.20 -2.93
C GLY A 217 7.88 29.65 -4.35
N VAL A 218 6.82 28.93 -4.67
CA VAL A 218 6.44 28.63 -6.07
C VAL A 218 5.35 29.63 -6.47
N MET A 219 5.71 30.62 -7.30
CA MET A 219 4.76 31.54 -7.94
C MET A 219 3.99 30.83 -9.06
#